data_AF-A0A7S0Q884-F1
#
_entry.id   AF-A0A7S0Q884-F1
#
_cell.length_a   1.000
_cell.length_b   1.000
_cell.length_c   1.000
_cell.angle_alpha   90.00
_cell.angle_beta   90.00
_cell.angle_gamma   90.00
#
_symmetry.space_group_name_H-M   'P 1'
#
loop_
_entity.id
_entity.type
_entity.pdbx_description
1 polymer ?
#
loop_
_entity_poly.entity_id
_entity_poly.type
_entity_poly.pdbx_seq_one_letter_code
_entity_poly.pdbx_strand_id
1 'polypeptide(L)'
;GASLAGVAAPRLAWRLCSLRNHMVNKILPDSAVLADINTDFALRFESVDTQPAARALPWFLFSDGRDRDPDWDLAAAEGISLRRHGDPGLVSVYPGESCASVLGRILALAGRGDVDASRCRLAW
;
A
#
# COMPACT_ATOMS: atom_id res chain seq x y z
N GLY A 1 14.44 -20.62 15.06
CA GLY A 1 14.95 -19.36 14.49
C GLY A 1 15.33 -19.62 13.05
N ALA A 2 14.65 -18.99 12.10
CA ALA A 2 15.03 -19.09 10.69
C ALA A 2 16.15 -18.08 10.41
N SER A 3 17.22 -18.56 9.78
CA SER A 3 18.39 -17.78 9.37
C SER A 3 18.00 -16.76 8.28
N LEU A 4 18.42 -15.50 8.44
CA LEU A 4 18.32 -14.46 7.41
C LEU A 4 19.45 -14.56 6.35
N ALA A 5 20.30 -15.58 6.41
CA ALA A 5 21.31 -15.86 5.40
C ALA A 5 20.63 -16.43 4.15
N GLY A 6 20.17 -15.54 3.26
CA GLY A 6 19.56 -15.91 1.99
C GLY A 6 18.65 -14.86 1.37
N VAL A 7 18.29 -13.80 2.09
CA VAL A 7 17.50 -12.70 1.49
C VAL A 7 18.43 -11.90 0.59
N ALA A 8 18.37 -12.19 -0.72
CA ALA A 8 19.05 -11.38 -1.73
C ALA A 8 18.71 -9.90 -1.51
N ALA A 9 19.66 -9.01 -1.75
CA ALA A 9 19.39 -7.58 -1.68
C ALA A 9 18.18 -7.22 -2.57
N PRO A 10 17.26 -6.35 -2.11
CA PRO A 10 16.06 -5.99 -2.86
C PRO A 10 16.43 -5.45 -4.24
N ARG A 11 15.74 -5.94 -5.28
CA ARG A 11 15.96 -5.49 -6.67
C ARG A 11 14.84 -4.55 -7.04
N LEU A 12 15.10 -3.25 -6.97
CA LEU A 12 14.08 -2.25 -7.23
C LEU A 12 13.87 -2.03 -8.74
N ALA A 13 12.61 -2.01 -9.16
CA ALA A 13 12.19 -1.44 -10.44
C ALA A 13 11.17 -0.33 -10.22
N TRP A 14 11.06 0.57 -11.19
CA TRP A 14 10.09 1.65 -11.17
C TRP A 14 8.80 1.22 -11.88
N ARG A 15 7.66 1.53 -11.28
CA ARG A 15 6.32 1.33 -11.85
C ARG A 15 5.58 2.64 -11.93
N LEU A 16 4.97 2.92 -13.07
CA LEU A 16 4.09 4.07 -13.23
C LEU A 16 2.69 3.71 -12.76
N CYS A 17 2.13 4.52 -11.87
CA CYS A 17 0.79 4.33 -11.31
C CYS A 17 -0.09 5.55 -11.61
N SER A 18 -1.37 5.30 -11.90
CA SER A 18 -2.40 6.33 -11.86
C SER A 18 -3.07 6.39 -10.50
N LEU A 19 -3.36 7.59 -10.04
CA LEU A 19 -3.91 7.90 -8.72
C LEU A 19 -5.25 8.59 -8.89
N ARG A 20 -6.25 8.13 -8.13
CA ARG A 20 -7.59 8.73 -8.07
C ARG A 20 -8.13 8.64 -6.66
N ASN A 21 -8.67 9.75 -6.12
CA ASN A 21 -9.31 9.80 -4.80
C ASN A 21 -8.46 9.18 -3.68
N HIS A 22 -7.18 9.55 -3.61
CA HIS A 22 -6.20 9.03 -2.64
C HIS A 22 -5.98 7.50 -2.70
N MET A 23 -6.10 6.90 -3.88
CA MET A 23 -5.79 5.48 -4.10
C MET A 23 -5.00 5.29 -5.38
N VAL A 24 -4.20 4.23 -5.43
CA VAL A 24 -3.67 3.71 -6.69
C VAL A 24 -4.82 3.08 -7.47
N ASN A 25 -5.19 3.70 -8.59
CA ASN A 25 -6.27 3.26 -9.46
C ASN A 25 -5.81 2.14 -10.40
N LYS A 26 -4.63 2.30 -11.00
CA LYS A 26 -4.07 1.32 -11.95
C LYS A 26 -2.55 1.41 -11.96
N ILE A 27 -1.89 0.25 -11.90
CA ILE A 27 -0.47 0.09 -12.24
C ILE A 27 -0.39 -0.04 -13.76
N LEU A 28 0.33 0.87 -14.41
CA LEU A 28 0.45 0.89 -15.86
C LEU A 28 1.55 -0.10 -16.30
N PRO A 29 1.33 -0.86 -17.39
CA PRO A 29 2.37 -1.73 -17.93
C PRO A 29 3.52 -0.89 -18.48
N ASP A 30 4.73 -1.46 -18.49
CA ASP A 30 5.92 -0.78 -19.03
C ASP A 30 5.77 -0.42 -20.52
N SER A 31 4.88 -1.11 -21.23
CA SER A 31 4.52 -0.86 -22.63
C SER A 31 3.41 0.19 -22.82
N ALA A 32 2.99 0.89 -21.76
CA ALA A 32 1.92 1.89 -21.86
C ALA A 32 2.36 3.06 -22.77
N VAL A 33 1.54 3.37 -23.77
CA VAL A 33 1.74 4.55 -24.62
C VAL A 33 1.27 5.78 -23.84
N LEU A 34 2.16 6.76 -23.67
CA LEU A 34 1.86 7.95 -22.86
C LEU A 34 0.62 8.73 -23.33
N ALA A 35 0.36 8.73 -24.64
CA ALA A 35 -0.81 9.39 -25.24
C ALA A 35 -2.15 8.75 -24.84
N ASP A 36 -2.15 7.48 -24.43
CA ASP A 36 -3.37 6.74 -24.05
C ASP A 36 -3.66 6.84 -22.54
N ILE A 37 -2.79 7.49 -21.77
CA ILE A 37 -2.95 7.63 -20.33
C ILE A 37 -3.96 8.75 -20.05
N ASN A 38 -5.01 8.42 -19.28
CA ASN A 38 -5.97 9.42 -18.82
C ASN A 38 -5.27 10.47 -17.93
N THR A 39 -5.20 11.70 -18.42
CA THR A 39 -4.55 12.84 -17.77
C THR A 39 -5.36 13.46 -16.63
N ASP A 40 -6.62 13.08 -16.46
CA ASP A 40 -7.45 13.52 -15.32
C ASP A 40 -7.01 12.86 -14.00
N PHE A 41 -6.14 11.85 -14.07
CA PHE A 41 -5.58 11.18 -12.91
C PHE A 41 -4.15 11.66 -12.66
N ALA A 42 -3.80 11.83 -11.39
CA ALA A 42 -2.42 12.07 -11.02
C ALA A 42 -1.58 10.83 -11.36
N LEU A 43 -0.37 11.04 -11.86
CA LEU A 43 0.57 9.95 -12.19
C LEU A 43 1.75 9.99 -11.23
N ARG A 44 2.21 8.82 -10.79
CA ARG A 44 3.37 8.72 -9.89
C ARG A 44 4.21 7.49 -10.21
N PHE A 45 5.53 7.67 -10.18
CA PHE A 45 6.48 6.56 -10.22
C PHE A 45 6.72 6.03 -8.81
N GLU A 46 6.63 4.72 -8.66
CA GLU A 46 6.82 3.97 -7.42
C GLU A 46 7.96 2.98 -7.59
N SER A 47 8.84 2.86 -6.61
CA SER A 47 9.81 1.78 -6.58
C SER A 47 9.18 0.53 -5.96
N VAL A 48 9.33 -0.61 -6.62
CA VAL A 48 8.83 -1.91 -6.13
C VAL A 48 9.94 -2.94 -6.17
N ASP A 49 9.89 -3.90 -5.26
CA ASP A 49 10.79 -5.05 -5.34
C ASP A 49 10.35 -5.99 -6.46
N THR A 50 11.32 -6.43 -7.25
CA THR A 50 11.16 -7.32 -8.40
C THR A 50 11.72 -8.71 -8.15
N GLN A 51 12.06 -9.04 -6.90
CA GLN A 51 12.34 -10.42 -6.55
C GLN A 51 11.20 -11.32 -7.06
N PRO A 52 11.49 -12.51 -7.63
CA PRO A 52 10.48 -13.34 -8.29
C PRO A 52 9.28 -13.73 -7.41
N ALA A 53 9.47 -13.74 -6.09
CA ALA A 53 8.42 -14.03 -5.13
C ALA A 53 7.64 -12.78 -4.69
N ALA A 54 8.12 -11.58 -4.97
CA ALA A 54 7.48 -10.33 -4.56
C ALA A 54 6.28 -10.01 -5.46
N ARG A 55 5.16 -9.66 -4.85
CA ARG A 55 3.98 -9.11 -5.53
C ARG A 55 3.76 -7.66 -5.09
N ALA A 56 3.73 -6.72 -6.01
CA ALA A 56 3.34 -5.35 -5.70
C ALA A 56 1.81 -5.25 -5.54
N LEU A 57 1.34 -4.73 -4.41
CA LEU A 57 -0.06 -4.47 -4.11
C LEU A 57 -0.28 -2.98 -3.83
N PRO A 58 -1.39 -2.39 -4.29
CA PRO A 58 -1.77 -1.05 -3.90
C PRO A 58 -2.19 -1.01 -2.43
N TRP A 59 -1.86 0.08 -1.74
CA TRP A 59 -2.34 0.37 -0.39
C TRP A 59 -2.77 1.83 -0.28
N PHE A 60 -3.64 2.12 0.69
CA PHE A 60 -4.00 3.46 1.10
C PHE A 60 -4.38 3.44 2.58
N LEU A 61 -4.23 4.58 3.25
CA LEU A 61 -4.66 4.72 4.63
C LEU A 61 -6.04 5.35 4.69
N PHE A 62 -6.81 4.92 5.67
CA PHE A 62 -8.10 5.52 5.95
C PHE A 62 -8.40 5.40 7.44
N SER A 63 -9.23 6.30 7.94
CA SER A 63 -9.73 6.29 9.31
C SER A 63 -11.18 6.75 9.32
N ASP A 64 -11.91 6.39 10.37
CA ASP A 64 -13.23 6.92 10.64
C ASP A 64 -13.17 8.23 11.47
N GLY A 65 -11.96 8.77 11.69
CA GLY A 65 -11.69 9.97 12.47
C GLY A 65 -11.81 9.78 14.00
N ARG A 66 -12.08 8.56 14.47
CA ARG A 66 -12.19 8.26 15.89
C ARG A 66 -10.86 7.66 16.36
N ASP A 67 -10.34 8.12 17.50
CA ASP A 67 -9.14 7.55 18.13
C ASP A 67 -9.48 6.26 18.90
N ARG A 68 -10.13 5.33 18.20
CA ARG A 68 -10.49 3.99 18.69
C ARG A 68 -10.41 3.02 17.53
N ASP A 69 -10.30 1.73 17.85
CA ASP A 69 -10.47 0.69 16.84
C ASP A 69 -11.80 0.92 16.11
N PRO A 70 -11.81 1.05 14.77
CA PRO A 70 -13.05 1.10 14.03
C PRO A 70 -13.77 -0.22 14.27
N ASP A 71 -15.00 -0.16 14.78
CA ASP A 71 -15.90 -1.29 14.72
C ASP A 71 -16.35 -1.40 13.27
N TRP A 72 -15.80 -2.37 12.54
CA TRP A 72 -15.95 -2.51 11.09
C TRP A 72 -17.34 -2.97 10.69
N ASP A 73 -17.94 -3.82 11.52
CA ASP A 73 -19.32 -4.28 11.33
C ASP A 73 -20.27 -3.11 11.57
N LEU A 74 -19.99 -2.31 12.61
CA LEU A 74 -20.71 -1.06 12.86
C LEU A 74 -20.47 -0.02 11.76
N ALA A 75 -19.24 0.12 11.25
CA ALA A 75 -18.91 1.06 10.18
C ALA A 75 -19.61 0.72 8.86
N ALA A 76 -19.68 -0.57 8.54
CA ALA A 76 -20.44 -1.07 7.39
C ALA A 76 -21.96 -0.92 7.59
N ALA A 77 -22.48 -1.15 8.80
CA ALA A 77 -23.91 -1.06 9.11
C ALA A 77 -24.42 0.39 9.25
N GLU A 78 -23.62 1.31 9.79
CA GLU A 78 -23.98 2.71 10.03
C GLU A 78 -23.65 3.64 8.84
N GLY A 79 -23.07 3.12 7.76
CA GLY A 79 -22.65 3.93 6.62
C GLY A 79 -21.57 4.95 6.99
N ILE A 80 -20.68 4.59 7.93
CA ILE A 80 -19.59 5.47 8.37
C ILE A 80 -18.67 5.76 7.17
N SER A 81 -18.64 7.02 6.76
CA SER A 81 -17.75 7.48 5.69
C SER A 81 -16.29 7.41 6.14
N LEU A 82 -15.59 6.36 5.73
CA LEU A 82 -14.15 6.23 5.92
C LEU A 82 -13.43 7.35 5.17
N ARG A 83 -12.70 8.20 5.90
CA ARG A 83 -11.89 9.26 5.31
C ARG A 83 -10.54 8.67 4.94
N ARG A 84 -10.25 8.68 3.64
CA ARG A 84 -8.91 8.36 3.13
C ARG A 84 -7.98 9.53 3.43
N HIS A 85 -6.75 9.23 3.81
CA HIS A 85 -5.76 10.24 4.12
C HIS A 85 -4.34 9.73 3.86
N GLY A 86 -3.40 10.66 3.79
CA GLY A 86 -2.02 10.36 3.44
C GLY A 86 -1.86 10.04 1.96
N ASP A 87 -0.63 9.71 1.59
CA ASP A 87 -0.30 9.29 0.24
C ASP A 87 -0.51 7.79 0.11
N PRO A 88 -1.35 7.31 -0.82
CA PRO A 88 -1.41 5.87 -1.12
C PRO A 88 -0.07 5.42 -1.71
N GLY A 89 0.11 4.14 -1.98
CA GLY A 89 1.34 3.65 -2.61
C GLY A 89 1.26 2.22 -3.10
N LEU A 90 2.41 1.69 -3.52
CA LEU A 90 2.60 0.26 -3.72
C LEU A 90 3.40 -0.30 -2.54
N VAL A 91 3.08 -1.54 -2.14
CA VAL A 91 3.87 -2.33 -1.19
C VAL A 91 4.17 -3.67 -1.83
N SER A 92 5.42 -4.12 -1.74
CA SER A 92 5.79 -5.45 -2.22
C SER A 92 5.44 -6.47 -1.14
N VAL A 93 4.75 -7.57 -1.40
CA VAL A 93 4.45 -8.63 -0.43
C VAL A 93 5.08 -9.95 -0.86
N TYR A 94 5.51 -10.77 0.09
CA TYR A 94 6.14 -12.06 -0.18
C TYR A 94 5.31 -13.24 0.33
N PRO A 95 5.36 -14.41 -0.33
CA PRO A 95 4.73 -15.64 0.14
C PRO A 95 5.17 -15.98 1.58
N GLY A 96 4.20 -16.29 2.44
CA GLY A 96 4.45 -16.66 3.83
C GLY A 96 4.78 -15.49 4.76
N GLU A 97 4.76 -14.26 4.27
CA GLU A 97 5.00 -13.07 5.09
C GLU A 97 3.84 -12.80 6.05
N SER A 98 4.15 -12.37 7.29
CA SER A 98 3.14 -12.00 8.27
C SER A 98 2.50 -10.65 7.91
N CYS A 99 1.21 -10.51 8.25
CA CYS A 99 0.50 -9.23 8.11
C CYS A 99 1.20 -8.08 8.86
N ALA A 100 1.82 -8.36 10.01
CA ALA A 100 2.58 -7.38 10.78
C ALA A 100 3.80 -6.84 10.01
N SER A 101 4.52 -7.70 9.29
CA SER A 101 5.66 -7.29 8.45
C SER A 101 5.22 -6.40 7.28
N VAL A 102 4.11 -6.77 6.62
CA VAL A 102 3.51 -5.95 5.55
C VAL A 102 3.07 -4.59 6.09
N LEU A 103 2.38 -4.57 7.23
CA LEU A 103 1.93 -3.33 7.89
C LEU A 103 3.11 -2.42 8.25
N GLY A 104 4.17 -2.97 8.85
CA GLY A 104 5.37 -2.20 9.18
C GLY A 104 6.00 -1.53 7.95
N ARG A 105 6.01 -2.22 6.80
CA ARG A 105 6.50 -1.64 5.54
C ARG A 105 5.56 -0.56 4.97
N ILE A 106 4.25 -0.74 5.07
CA ILE A 106 3.28 0.31 4.70
C ILE A 106 3.49 1.56 5.56
N LEU A 107 3.64 1.41 6.88
CA LEU A 107 3.86 2.54 7.79
C LEU A 107 5.19 3.26 7.50
N ALA A 108 6.26 2.52 7.21
CA ALA A 108 7.52 3.10 6.80
C ALA A 108 7.39 3.90 5.48
N LEU A 109 6.72 3.34 4.47
CA LEU A 109 6.45 4.01 3.19
C LEU A 109 5.57 5.26 3.36
N ALA A 110 4.64 5.25 4.32
CA ALA A 110 3.79 6.37 4.65
C ALA A 110 4.50 7.47 5.47
N GLY A 111 5.80 7.32 5.78
CA GLY A 111 6.54 8.24 6.64
C GLY A 111 6.07 8.21 8.11
N ARG A 112 5.48 7.08 8.53
CA ARG A 112 4.84 6.85 9.85
C ARG A 112 5.53 5.72 10.61
N GLY A 113 6.84 5.58 10.46
CA GLY A 113 7.62 4.53 11.14
C GLY A 113 7.64 4.67 12.67
N ASP A 114 7.22 5.83 13.18
CA ASP A 114 7.05 6.16 14.60
C ASP A 114 5.65 5.80 15.14
N VAL A 115 4.68 5.51 14.27
CA VAL A 115 3.35 5.09 14.68
C VAL A 115 3.40 3.67 15.24
N ASP A 116 2.86 3.49 16.44
CA ASP A 116 2.66 2.15 17.01
C ASP A 116 1.73 1.33 16.10
N ALA A 117 2.29 0.30 15.47
CA ALA A 117 1.58 -0.59 14.57
C ALA A 117 0.39 -1.29 15.24
N SER A 118 0.35 -1.40 16.58
CA SER A 118 -0.79 -1.95 17.32
C SER A 118 -2.08 -1.12 17.14
N ARG A 119 -1.95 0.16 16.78
CA ARG A 119 -3.06 1.08 16.50
C ARG A 119 -3.55 1.01 15.05
N CYS A 120 -2.92 0.19 14.22
CA CYS A 120 -3.28 0.03 12.82
C CYS A 120 -3.79 -1.38 12.57
N ARG A 121 -4.84 -1.50 11.76
CA ARG A 121 -5.37 -2.77 11.30
C ARG A 121 -5.28 -2.83 9.78
N LEU A 122 -4.96 -4.00 9.26
CA LEU A 122 -5.06 -4.28 7.83
C LEU A 122 -6.47 -4.79 7.53
N ALA A 123 -7.12 -4.15 6.57
CA ALA A 123 -8.38 -4.59 5.97
C ALA A 123 -8.14 -4.83 4.48
N TRP A 124 -8.85 -5.81 3.89
CA TRP A 124 -8.66 -6.28 2.52
C TRP A 124 -9.92 -6.04 1.70
#